data_AF-A0A9P7JYK4-F1
#
_entry.id   AF-A0A9P7JYK4-F1
#
_cell.length_a   1.000
_cell.length_b   1.000
_cell.length_c   1.000
_cell.angle_alpha   90.00
_cell.angle_beta   90.00
_cell.angle_gamma   90.00
#
_symmetry.space_group_name_H-M   'P 1'
#
loop_
_entity.id
_entity.type
_entity.pdbx_description
1 polymer ?
#
loop_
_entity_poly.entity_id
_entity_poly.type
_entity_poly.pdbx_seq_one_letter_code
_entity_poly.pdbx_strand_id
1 'polypeptide(L)'
;MSFQTLERHRKIVEQNHHRNPQTWDTIRRIINWLDVDGMSGDETETPLGVNPKKVRRVALPWISPEITGLLHAVESYAPATYEENMSVPVGNASLPHLMEAKRTSQNSIAIARLPRNWYDGNWYKVNSSSAKALLGVRKDFEILFLDVYYSANDIRR
;
A
#
# COMPACT_ATOMS: atom_id res chain seq x y z
N MET A 1 -11.42 8.27 0.80
CA MET A 1 -10.87 7.21 -0.07
C MET A 1 -9.92 6.28 0.70
N SER A 2 -9.13 6.75 1.67
CA SER A 2 -8.19 5.92 2.47
C SER A 2 -8.82 4.74 3.23
N PHE A 3 -10.03 4.89 3.79
CA PHE A 3 -10.73 3.80 4.49
C PHE A 3 -11.05 2.61 3.58
N GLN A 4 -11.42 2.86 2.32
CA GLN A 4 -11.70 1.81 1.34
C GLN A 4 -10.42 1.06 0.94
N THR A 5 -9.29 1.77 0.87
CA THR A 5 -7.96 1.17 0.61
C THR A 5 -7.54 0.25 1.75
N LEU A 6 -7.72 0.66 3.01
CA LEU A 6 -7.43 -0.17 4.18
C LEU A 6 -8.21 -1.49 4.16
N GLU A 7 -9.53 -1.40 3.93
CA GLU A 7 -10.41 -2.57 3.93
C GLU A 7 -10.08 -3.52 2.76
N ARG A 8 -9.73 -2.95 1.60
CA ARG A 8 -9.23 -3.72 0.46
C ARG A 8 -7.97 -4.52 0.83
N HIS A 9 -6.97 -3.89 1.46
CA HIS A 9 -5.75 -4.59 1.87
C HIS A 9 -6.03 -5.68 2.91
N ARG A 10 -6.88 -5.40 3.90
CA ARG A 10 -7.31 -6.41 4.90
C ARG A 10 -7.96 -7.62 4.23
N LYS A 11 -8.84 -7.39 3.26
CA LYS A 11 -9.48 -8.46 2.49
C LYS A 11 -8.45 -9.30 1.72
N ILE A 12 -7.50 -8.67 1.04
CA ILE A 12 -6.47 -9.39 0.27
C ILE A 12 -5.60 -10.24 1.20
N VAL A 13 -5.23 -9.71 2.37
CA VAL A 13 -4.45 -10.43 3.39
C VAL A 13 -5.19 -11.68 3.85
N GLU A 14 -6.48 -11.56 4.17
CA GLU A 14 -7.28 -12.70 4.61
C GLU A 14 -7.40 -13.76 3.50
N GLN A 15 -7.65 -13.33 2.27
CA GLN A 15 -7.82 -14.22 1.12
C GLN A 15 -6.53 -14.94 0.69
N ASN A 16 -5.36 -14.42 1.03
CA ASN A 16 -4.07 -15.02 0.66
C ASN A 16 -3.33 -15.64 1.85
N HIS A 17 -3.91 -15.59 3.05
CA HIS A 17 -3.31 -16.08 4.29
C HIS A 17 -2.86 -17.54 4.18
N HIS A 18 -3.62 -18.39 3.47
CA HIS A 18 -3.29 -19.81 3.28
C HIS A 18 -1.99 -20.06 2.50
N ARG A 19 -1.52 -19.11 1.69
CA ARG A 19 -0.32 -19.27 0.86
C ARG A 19 0.96 -19.27 1.71
N ASN A 20 1.01 -18.42 2.73
CA ASN A 20 2.10 -18.34 3.70
C ASN A 20 1.63 -17.59 4.96
N PRO A 21 1.07 -18.31 5.96
CA PRO A 21 0.47 -17.68 7.14
C PRO A 21 1.42 -16.71 7.86
N GLN A 22 2.68 -17.07 8.03
CA GLN A 22 3.67 -16.24 8.73
C GLN A 22 3.92 -14.90 8.02
N THR A 23 4.05 -14.91 6.70
CA THR A 23 4.24 -13.69 5.90
C THR A 23 2.99 -12.81 5.97
N TRP A 24 1.81 -13.40 5.75
CA TRP A 24 0.55 -12.65 5.74
C TRP A 24 0.13 -12.13 7.12
N ASP A 25 0.47 -12.82 8.20
CA ASP A 25 0.30 -12.33 9.57
C ASP A 25 1.18 -11.11 9.86
N THR A 26 2.42 -11.12 9.36
CA THR A 26 3.32 -9.98 9.50
C THR A 26 2.80 -8.78 8.71
N ILE A 27 2.33 -9.01 7.48
CA ILE A 27 1.68 -7.97 6.66
C ILE A 27 0.43 -7.42 7.35
N ARG A 28 -0.41 -8.28 7.94
CA ARG A 28 -1.59 -7.88 8.73
C ARG A 28 -1.22 -6.93 9.86
N ARG A 29 -0.14 -7.24 10.60
CA ARG A 29 0.37 -6.39 11.67
C ARG A 29 0.82 -5.02 11.15
N ILE A 30 1.54 -5.00 10.02
CA ILE A 30 1.98 -3.76 9.37
C ILE A 30 0.78 -2.90 8.99
N ILE A 31 -0.19 -3.46 8.27
CA ILE A 31 -1.41 -2.74 7.87
C ILE A 31 -2.19 -2.21 9.08
N ASN A 32 -2.28 -2.99 10.16
CA ASN A 32 -2.98 -2.57 11.36
C ASN A 32 -2.26 -1.46 12.14
N TRP A 33 -0.93 -1.37 12.08
CA TRP A 33 -0.19 -0.25 12.68
C TRP A 33 -0.25 1.02 11.84
N LEU A 34 -0.32 0.87 10.52
CA LEU A 34 -0.48 1.98 9.59
C LEU A 34 -1.91 2.56 9.61
N ASP A 35 -2.91 1.71 9.81
CA ASP A 35 -4.33 2.08 9.83
C ASP A 35 -4.72 2.96 8.62
N VAL A 36 -5.82 3.71 8.72
CA VAL A 36 -6.31 4.60 7.66
C VAL A 36 -5.29 5.68 7.27
N ASP A 37 -4.51 6.17 8.23
CA ASP A 37 -3.57 7.29 8.02
C ASP A 37 -2.32 6.90 7.22
N GLY A 38 -1.95 5.61 7.25
CA GLY A 38 -0.86 5.06 6.46
C GLY A 38 -1.30 4.58 5.08
N MET A 39 -2.60 4.66 4.77
CA MET A 39 -3.11 4.38 3.42
C MET A 39 -2.97 5.61 2.53
N SER A 40 -2.14 5.49 1.50
CA SER A 40 -2.10 6.47 0.41
C SER A 40 -3.49 6.63 -0.21
N GLY A 41 -3.95 7.87 -0.38
CA GLY A 41 -5.15 8.15 -1.15
C GLY A 41 -4.97 7.78 -2.63
N ASP A 42 -6.07 7.43 -3.28
CA ASP A 42 -6.14 7.21 -4.73
C ASP A 42 -6.55 8.53 -5.42
N GLU A 43 -5.82 8.93 -6.46
CA GLU A 43 -6.17 10.02 -7.37
C GLU A 43 -6.46 9.44 -8.76
N THR A 44 -7.62 9.76 -9.32
CA THR A 44 -7.94 9.35 -10.71
C THR A 44 -7.33 10.35 -11.68
N GLU A 45 -6.43 9.90 -12.54
CA GLU A 45 -5.94 10.71 -13.65
C GLU A 45 -6.83 10.45 -14.87
N THR A 46 -7.72 11.38 -15.18
CA THR A 46 -8.29 11.44 -16.53
C THR A 46 -8.50 12.89 -16.95
N PRO A 47 -7.78 13.37 -17.98
CA PRO A 47 -8.35 14.35 -18.90
C PRO A 47 -9.64 13.74 -19.50
N LEU A 48 -10.68 14.55 -19.69
CA LEU A 48 -11.92 14.11 -20.35
C LEU A 48 -11.58 13.40 -21.69
N GLY A 49 -11.99 12.14 -21.84
CA GLY A 49 -11.95 11.41 -23.12
C GLY A 49 -10.88 10.31 -23.29
N VAL A 50 -9.97 10.10 -22.33
CA VAL A 50 -8.93 9.04 -22.44
C VAL A 50 -9.35 7.77 -21.70
N ASN A 51 -9.41 6.65 -22.43
CA ASN A 51 -9.62 5.30 -21.87
C ASN A 51 -8.37 4.43 -22.08
N PRO A 52 -8.03 3.54 -21.12
CA PRO A 52 -8.72 3.31 -19.86
C PRO A 52 -8.35 4.36 -18.78
N LYS A 53 -9.32 4.70 -17.92
CA LYS A 53 -9.08 5.47 -16.69
C LYS A 53 -7.99 4.78 -15.85
N LYS A 54 -7.02 5.54 -15.35
CA LYS A 54 -5.95 5.04 -14.50
C LYS A 54 -6.02 5.72 -13.13
N VAL A 55 -5.73 4.96 -12.09
CA VAL A 55 -5.63 5.47 -10.72
C VAL A 55 -4.16 5.57 -10.35
N ARG A 56 -3.75 6.65 -9.71
CA ARG A 56 -2.41 6.81 -9.13
C ARG A 56 -2.56 6.98 -7.62
N ARG A 57 -1.59 6.49 -6.85
CA ARG A 57 -1.54 6.76 -5.42
C ARG A 57 -0.90 8.12 -5.15
N VAL A 58 -1.34 8.78 -4.07
CA VAL A 58 -0.69 9.97 -3.53
C VAL A 58 0.42 9.53 -2.58
N ALA A 59 1.66 9.97 -2.83
CA ALA A 59 2.78 9.62 -1.97
C ALA A 59 2.61 10.25 -0.59
N LEU A 60 2.85 9.47 0.47
CA LEU A 60 3.01 10.01 1.82
C LEU A 60 4.49 10.40 2.00
N PRO A 61 4.83 11.68 2.22
CA PRO A 61 6.21 12.14 2.32
C PRO A 61 6.98 11.50 3.48
N TRP A 62 6.28 11.08 4.53
CA TRP A 62 6.87 10.56 5.75
C TRP A 62 7.09 9.05 5.74
N ILE A 63 6.42 8.31 4.86
CA ILE A 63 6.43 6.83 4.89
C ILE A 63 7.62 6.30 4.10
N SER A 64 8.25 5.23 4.60
CA SER A 64 9.35 4.57 3.90
C SER A 64 8.90 4.04 2.52
N PRO A 65 9.75 4.14 1.48
CA PRO A 65 9.47 3.52 0.19
C PRO A 65 9.33 2.00 0.29
N GLU A 66 9.95 1.35 1.27
CA GLU A 66 9.83 -0.10 1.50
C GLU A 66 8.41 -0.49 1.94
N ILE A 67 7.81 0.28 2.86
CA ILE A 67 6.42 0.10 3.26
C ILE A 67 5.48 0.34 2.08
N THR A 68 5.75 1.38 1.29
CA THR A 68 4.96 1.67 0.09
C THR A 68 5.04 0.52 -0.91
N GLY A 69 6.24 -0.01 -1.16
CA GLY A 69 6.47 -1.17 -2.01
C GLY A 69 5.73 -2.42 -1.51
N LEU A 70 5.76 -2.68 -0.20
CA LEU A 70 5.02 -3.79 0.39
C LEU A 70 3.50 -3.65 0.18
N LEU A 71 2.92 -2.47 0.43
CA LEU A 71 1.50 -2.23 0.20
C LEU A 71 1.10 -2.33 -1.29
N HIS A 72 2.04 -2.05 -2.20
CA HIS A 72 1.85 -2.27 -3.63
C HIS A 72 1.89 -3.75 -3.99
N ALA A 73 2.87 -4.50 -3.46
CA ALA A 73 2.95 -5.93 -3.64
C ALA A 73 1.68 -6.62 -3.11
N VAL A 74 1.17 -6.23 -1.94
CA VAL A 74 -0.11 -6.74 -1.40
C VAL A 74 -1.24 -6.53 -2.40
N GLU A 75 -1.40 -5.35 -2.99
CA GLU A 75 -2.47 -5.12 -3.98
C GLU A 75 -2.40 -6.01 -5.21
N SER A 76 -1.20 -6.40 -5.64
CA SER A 76 -1.04 -7.29 -6.79
C SER A 76 -1.66 -8.68 -6.57
N TYR A 77 -1.89 -9.11 -5.32
CA TYR A 77 -2.54 -10.39 -5.00
C TYR A 77 -4.08 -10.32 -5.02
N ALA A 78 -4.68 -9.17 -5.28
CA ALA A 78 -6.14 -9.05 -5.45
C ALA A 78 -6.73 -10.06 -6.47
N PRO A 79 -6.14 -10.28 -7.66
CA PRO A 79 -6.62 -11.30 -8.60
C PRO A 79 -6.34 -12.75 -8.18
N ALA A 80 -5.36 -13.00 -7.30
CA ALA A 80 -4.83 -14.34 -7.04
C ALA A 80 -5.92 -15.33 -6.55
N THR A 81 -6.83 -14.85 -5.71
CA THR A 81 -7.95 -15.67 -5.18
C THR A 81 -8.96 -16.01 -6.26
N TYR A 82 -9.20 -15.11 -7.23
CA TYR A 82 -10.15 -15.38 -8.31
C TYR A 82 -9.58 -16.41 -9.29
N GLU A 83 -8.29 -16.30 -9.60
CA GLU A 83 -7.57 -17.22 -10.47
C GLU A 83 -7.47 -18.62 -9.87
N GLU A 84 -7.15 -18.73 -8.59
CA GLU A 84 -7.07 -20.01 -7.86
C GLU A 84 -8.41 -20.75 -7.86
N ASN A 85 -9.51 -20.03 -7.72
CA ASN A 85 -10.86 -20.61 -7.70
C ASN A 85 -11.49 -20.75 -9.09
N MET A 86 -10.76 -20.43 -10.18
CA MET A 86 -11.31 -20.35 -11.55
C MET A 86 -12.60 -19.53 -11.63
N SER A 87 -12.71 -18.51 -10.79
CA SER A 87 -13.90 -17.68 -10.69
C SER A 87 -13.73 -16.44 -11.56
N VAL A 88 -14.77 -16.09 -12.31
CA VAL A 88 -14.78 -14.84 -13.08
C VAL A 88 -15.01 -13.68 -12.09
N PRO A 89 -14.21 -12.60 -12.14
CA PRO A 89 -14.48 -11.41 -11.35
C PRO A 89 -15.88 -10.90 -11.66
N VAL A 90 -16.79 -10.90 -10.68
CA VAL A 90 -18.14 -10.37 -10.84
C VAL A 90 -18.10 -8.86 -10.56
N GLY A 91 -18.26 -8.04 -11.61
CA GLY A 91 -18.34 -6.59 -11.49
C GLY A 91 -17.49 -5.84 -12.54
N ASN A 92 -17.45 -4.51 -12.42
CA ASN A 92 -16.57 -3.68 -13.25
C ASN A 92 -15.11 -3.98 -12.91
N ALA A 93 -14.28 -4.19 -13.94
CA ALA A 93 -12.84 -4.34 -13.77
C ALA A 93 -12.28 -3.14 -12.98
N SER A 94 -11.51 -3.41 -11.93
CA SER A 94 -10.79 -2.37 -11.21
C SER A 94 -9.93 -1.57 -12.18
N LEU A 95 -9.89 -0.25 -12.01
CA LEU A 95 -9.05 0.59 -12.85
C LEU A 95 -7.58 0.20 -12.65
N PRO A 96 -6.77 0.14 -13.71
CA PRO A 96 -5.34 -0.10 -13.56
C PRO A 96 -4.71 0.98 -12.66
N HIS A 97 -3.99 0.54 -11.65
CA HIS A 97 -3.22 1.39 -10.75
C HIS A 97 -1.82 1.61 -11.32
N LEU A 98 -1.40 2.86 -11.46
CA LEU A 98 -0.01 3.19 -11.76
C LEU A 98 0.77 3.27 -10.46
N MET A 99 1.94 2.61 -10.44
CA MET A 99 2.81 2.53 -9.27
C MET A 99 3.48 3.87 -8.91
N GLU A 100 3.57 4.78 -9.88
CA GLU A 100 4.18 6.09 -9.70
C GLU A 100 3.19 7.11 -9.17
N ALA A 101 3.46 7.61 -7.97
CA ALA A 101 2.76 8.76 -7.43
C ALA A 101 3.11 10.02 -8.25
N LYS A 102 2.07 10.76 -8.68
CA LYS A 102 2.25 12.03 -9.39
C LYS A 102 2.40 13.21 -8.42
N ARG A 103 1.86 13.06 -7.21
CA ARG A 103 1.81 14.09 -6.17
C ARG A 103 2.13 13.49 -4.81
N THR A 104 2.74 14.31 -3.98
CA THR A 104 2.97 14.05 -2.56
C THR A 104 1.89 14.74 -1.75
N SER A 105 1.36 14.05 -0.74
CA SER A 105 0.35 14.60 0.15
C SER A 105 0.92 15.80 0.91
N GLN A 106 0.24 16.94 0.83
CA GLN A 106 0.63 18.16 1.55
C GLN A 106 0.15 18.17 3.00
N ASN A 107 -0.88 17.39 3.32
CA ASN A 107 -1.57 17.41 4.62
C ASN A 107 -1.50 16.06 5.35
N SER A 108 -0.63 15.13 4.91
CA SER A 108 -0.45 13.87 5.61
C SER A 108 0.24 14.08 6.95
N ILE A 109 -0.38 13.62 8.01
CA ILE A 109 0.21 13.61 9.35
C ILE A 109 0.97 12.30 9.51
N ALA A 110 2.23 12.37 9.95
CA ALA A 110 3.01 11.18 10.25
C ALA A 110 2.47 10.49 11.51
N ILE A 111 2.27 9.18 11.42
CA ILE A 111 1.74 8.37 12.53
C ILE A 111 2.82 8.26 13.60
N ALA A 112 2.47 8.60 14.83
CA ALA A 112 3.38 8.46 15.97
C ALA A 112 3.55 6.99 16.38
N ARG A 113 4.68 6.70 17.02
CA ARG A 113 5.03 5.40 17.61
C ARG A 113 5.19 4.27 16.60
N LEU A 114 5.40 4.59 15.32
CA LEU A 114 5.88 3.60 14.35
C LEU A 114 7.37 3.27 14.56
N PRO A 115 7.83 2.11 14.07
CA PRO A 115 9.24 1.75 13.98
C PRO A 115 10.07 2.78 13.20
N ARG A 116 11.34 2.97 13.56
CA ARG A 116 12.20 3.99 12.92
C ARG A 116 12.36 3.76 11.42
N ASN A 117 12.59 2.52 11.00
CA ASN A 117 12.75 2.16 9.60
C ASN A 117 11.47 2.29 8.75
N TRP A 118 10.32 2.59 9.35
CA TRP A 118 9.07 2.81 8.60
C TRP A 118 8.88 4.26 8.14
N TYR A 119 9.71 5.19 8.64
CA TYR A 119 9.74 6.56 8.15
C TYR A 119 10.78 6.73 7.05
N ASP A 120 10.45 7.53 6.04
CA ASP A 120 11.41 7.91 4.99
C ASP A 120 12.67 8.54 5.60
N GLY A 121 13.83 8.09 5.11
CA GLY A 121 15.11 8.48 5.66
C GLY A 121 15.42 9.97 5.49
N ASN A 122 15.06 10.54 4.34
CA ASN A 122 15.32 11.94 4.03
C ASN A 122 14.35 12.85 4.77
N TRP A 123 13.06 12.53 4.73
CA TRP A 123 12.01 13.19 5.49
C TRP A 123 12.32 13.19 6.97
N TYR A 124 12.71 12.05 7.54
CA TYR A 124 13.07 11.98 8.95
C TYR A 124 14.30 12.84 9.24
N LYS A 125 15.34 12.82 8.40
CA LYS A 125 16.57 13.61 8.63
C LYS A 125 16.28 15.12 8.71
N VAL A 126 15.48 15.66 7.79
CA VAL A 126 15.21 17.10 7.70
C VAL A 126 14.28 17.63 8.80
N ASN A 127 13.57 16.75 9.52
CA ASN A 127 12.71 17.15 10.64
C ASN A 127 13.53 17.67 11.84
N SER A 128 12.98 18.65 12.56
CA SER A 128 13.58 19.18 13.79
C SER A 128 13.65 18.13 14.90
N SER A 129 14.56 18.31 15.86
CA SER A 129 14.67 17.40 17.02
C SER A 129 13.37 17.29 17.81
N SER A 130 12.64 18.40 17.97
CA SER A 130 11.34 18.43 18.64
C SER A 130 10.28 17.65 17.87
N ALA A 131 10.22 17.81 16.54
CA ALA A 131 9.30 17.05 15.69
C ALA A 131 9.60 15.54 15.75
N LYS A 132 10.88 15.15 15.74
CA LYS A 132 11.31 13.76 15.91
C LYS A 132 10.93 13.20 17.28
N ALA A 133 11.04 13.99 18.34
CA ALA A 133 10.66 13.57 19.68
C ALA A 133 9.15 13.28 19.80
N LEU A 134 8.31 14.09 19.14
CA LEU A 134 6.85 13.89 19.10
C LEU A 134 6.45 12.59 18.39
N LEU A 135 7.27 12.10 17.46
CA LEU A 135 7.01 10.81 16.79
C LEU A 135 7.16 9.62 17.76
N GLY A 136 7.86 9.74 18.89
CA GLY A 136 7.95 8.67 19.89
C GLY A 136 8.38 7.33 19.28
N VAL A 137 9.37 7.38 18.39
CA VAL A 137 9.76 6.29 17.48
C VAL A 137 10.12 5.02 18.24
N ARG A 138 9.66 3.87 17.73
CA ARG A 138 9.99 2.54 18.28
C ARG A 138 11.24 1.96 17.62
N LYS A 139 11.77 0.88 18.23
CA LYS A 139 12.79 0.05 17.62
C LYS A 139 12.33 -0.42 16.22
N ASP A 140 13.29 -0.57 15.32
CA ASP A 140 13.05 -1.10 13.99
C ASP A 140 12.26 -2.40 14.01
N PHE A 141 11.39 -2.53 13.03
CA PHE A 141 10.57 -3.70 12.80
C PHE A 141 10.78 -4.16 11.37
N GLU A 142 11.06 -5.44 11.19
CA GLU A 142 11.35 -6.03 9.88
C GLU A 142 10.24 -5.75 8.87
N ILE A 143 10.63 -5.16 7.74
CA ILE A 143 9.75 -5.00 6.58
C ILE A 143 10.06 -6.17 5.66
N LEU A 144 9.16 -7.15 5.61
CA LEU A 144 9.31 -8.29 4.72
C LEU A 144 9.23 -7.84 3.26
N PHE A 145 10.01 -8.49 2.42
CA PHE A 145 9.85 -8.40 0.97
C PHE A 145 8.75 -9.36 0.52
N LEU A 146 7.83 -8.86 -0.30
CA LEU A 146 6.78 -9.65 -0.93
C LEU A 146 6.91 -9.50 -2.45
N ASP A 147 7.05 -10.62 -3.15
CA ASP A 147 7.08 -10.64 -4.61
C ASP A 147 5.76 -10.13 -5.18
N VAL A 148 5.83 -9.34 -6.25
CA VAL A 148 4.65 -8.90 -7.00
C VAL A 148 4.02 -10.13 -7.66
N TYR A 149 2.71 -10.31 -7.44
CA TYR A 149 1.93 -11.32 -8.12
C TYR A 149 1.64 -10.87 -9.55
N TYR A 150 2.04 -11.69 -10.52
CA TYR A 150 1.72 -11.48 -11.93
C TYR A 150 0.51 -12.33 -12.30
N SER A 151 -0.60 -11.68 -12.68
CA SER A 151 -1.78 -12.38 -13.15
C SER A 151 -1.47 -13.15 -14.44
N ALA A 152 -2.07 -14.33 -14.59
CA ALA A 152 -2.00 -15.06 -15.86
C ALA A 152 -2.55 -14.25 -17.06
N ASN A 153 -3.38 -13.23 -16.79
CA ASN A 153 -3.89 -12.30 -17.80
C ASN A 153 -2.90 -11.19 -18.17
N ASP A 154 -1.90 -10.90 -17.34
CA ASP A 154 -0.89 -9.86 -17.61
C ASP A 154 0.17 -10.32 -18.62
N ILE A 155 0.33 -11.64 -18.80
CA ILE A 155 1.33 -12.25 -19.70
C ILE A 155 0.84 -12.27 -21.17
N ARG A 156 -0.44 -11.97 -21.43
CA ARG A 156 -1.06 -12.06 -22.77
C ARG A 156 -1.30 -10.71 -23.46
N ARG A 157 -0.62 -9.63 -23.08
CA ARG A 157 -0.69 -8.33 -23.76
C ARG A 157 0.59 -7.95 -24.46
#